data_AF-A0A6N4XBL9-F1
#
_entry.id   AF-A0A6N4XBL9-F1
#
_cell.length_a   1.000
_cell.length_b   1.000
_cell.length_c   1.000
_cell.angle_alpha   90.00
_cell.angle_beta   90.00
_cell.angle_gamma   90.00
#
_symmetry.space_group_name_H-M   'P 1'
#
loop_
_entity.id
_entity.type
_entity.pdbx_description
1 polymer ?
#
loop_
_entity_poly.entity_id
_entity_poly.type
_entity_poly.pdbx_seq_one_letter_code
_entity_poly.pdbx_strand_id
1 'polypeptide(L)'
;MKRQKITLGSILEIPIDGKYYVYAQILNNGYVFFDYKSKEQITDFEILNDKTILFIIAIYDQIITKGEWLKVGKMDIRKELEILPMKFIQDALQPDHFEFYNPNMGEIAPATKKEIIGLERAAVWDKNHVEDRIRDYYNGVPCAWLKDDRELFNTTFP
;
A
#
# COMPACT_ATOMS: atom_id res chain seq x y z
N MET A 1 -19.11 3.72 -14.49
CA MET A 1 -17.84 3.18 -13.97
C MET A 1 -17.48 1.90 -14.71
N LYS A 2 -16.20 1.71 -15.07
CA LYS A 2 -15.73 0.60 -15.92
C LYS A 2 -15.41 -0.62 -15.04
N ARG A 3 -16.20 -1.70 -15.17
CA ARG A 3 -15.88 -2.96 -14.48
C ARG A 3 -14.57 -3.55 -15.02
N GLN A 4 -13.72 -4.06 -14.14
CA GLN A 4 -12.45 -4.67 -14.52
C GLN A 4 -12.09 -5.85 -13.61
N LYS A 5 -11.25 -6.77 -14.10
CA LYS A 5 -10.70 -7.88 -13.32
C LYS A 5 -9.40 -7.48 -12.66
N ILE A 6 -9.13 -7.97 -11.45
CA ILE A 6 -7.79 -7.91 -10.84
C ILE A 6 -6.85 -8.77 -11.70
N THR A 7 -5.67 -8.26 -12.03
CA THR A 7 -4.75 -8.93 -12.93
C THR A 7 -3.32 -8.62 -12.49
N LEU A 8 -2.58 -9.66 -12.10
CA LEU A 8 -1.21 -9.56 -11.60
C LEU A 8 -0.30 -8.75 -12.55
N GLY A 9 0.52 -7.88 -11.97
CA GLY A 9 1.45 -6.99 -12.68
C GLY A 9 0.80 -5.78 -13.33
N SER A 10 -0.54 -5.64 -13.29
CA SER A 10 -1.19 -4.46 -13.87
C SER A 10 -0.84 -3.20 -13.09
N ILE A 11 -0.70 -2.09 -13.81
CA ILE A 11 -0.53 -0.77 -13.25
C ILE A 11 -1.88 -0.11 -13.05
N LEU A 12 -2.08 0.41 -11.85
CA LEU A 12 -3.22 1.20 -11.41
C LEU A 12 -2.82 2.67 -11.40
N GLU A 13 -3.68 3.51 -11.95
CA GLU A 13 -3.58 4.96 -11.84
C GLU A 13 -4.50 5.47 -10.73
N ILE A 14 -3.95 6.31 -9.87
CA ILE A 14 -4.59 6.85 -8.69
C ILE A 14 -4.58 8.39 -8.81
N PRO A 15 -5.69 9.01 -9.23
CA PRO A 15 -5.79 10.46 -9.27
C PRO A 15 -5.94 11.01 -7.84
N ILE A 16 -5.06 11.93 -7.43
CA ILE A 16 -5.09 12.57 -6.11
C ILE A 16 -5.58 14.00 -6.26
N ASP A 17 -6.77 14.28 -5.72
CA ASP A 17 -7.44 15.60 -5.67
C ASP A 17 -7.54 16.33 -7.02
N GLY A 18 -7.46 15.61 -8.15
CA GLY A 18 -7.36 16.21 -9.48
C GLY A 18 -6.07 17.04 -9.71
N LYS A 19 -5.04 16.87 -8.88
CA LYS A 19 -3.78 17.64 -8.94
C LYS A 19 -2.64 16.86 -9.58
N TYR A 20 -2.55 15.57 -9.28
CA TYR A 20 -1.49 14.69 -9.77
C TYR A 20 -1.96 13.23 -9.74
N TYR A 21 -1.19 12.39 -10.42
CA TYR A 21 -1.37 10.95 -10.50
C TYR A 21 -0.25 10.24 -9.75
N VAL A 22 -0.62 9.20 -9.03
CA VAL A 22 0.29 8.21 -8.43
C VAL A 22 -0.04 6.85 -9.01
N TYR A 23 0.96 5.96 -8.99
CA TYR A 23 0.84 4.65 -9.61
C TYR A 23 1.12 3.54 -8.62
N ALA A 24 0.33 2.48 -8.75
CA ALA A 24 0.51 1.25 -8.00
C ALA A 24 0.57 0.04 -8.93
N GLN A 25 1.19 -1.05 -8.49
CA GLN A 25 1.21 -2.31 -9.22
C GLN A 25 0.50 -3.40 -8.40
N ILE A 26 -0.34 -4.19 -9.08
CA ILE A 26 -1.02 -5.34 -8.47
C ILE A 26 0.00 -6.47 -8.28
N LEU A 27 0.21 -6.90 -7.04
CA LEU A 27 1.06 -8.04 -6.66
C LEU A 27 0.20 -9.26 -6.32
N ASN A 28 0.84 -10.39 -5.98
CA ASN A 28 0.12 -11.62 -5.67
C ASN A 28 -0.77 -11.48 -4.43
N ASN A 29 -0.22 -10.90 -3.36
CA ASN A 29 -0.90 -10.75 -2.06
C ASN A 29 -0.87 -9.30 -1.55
N GLY A 30 -0.98 -8.33 -2.46
CA GLY A 30 -0.98 -6.92 -2.10
C GLY A 30 -0.81 -5.99 -3.29
N TYR A 31 -0.57 -4.72 -2.97
CA TYR A 31 -0.41 -3.65 -3.94
C TYR A 31 0.78 -2.81 -3.50
N VAL A 32 1.76 -2.63 -4.39
CA VAL A 32 2.88 -1.72 -4.17
C VAL A 32 2.51 -0.36 -4.71
N PHE A 33 2.77 0.69 -3.94
CA PHE A 33 2.61 2.07 -4.35
C PHE A 33 3.99 2.67 -4.53
N PHE A 34 4.24 3.30 -5.66
CA PHE A 34 5.54 3.89 -5.98
C PHE A 34 5.59 5.33 -5.49
N ASP A 35 6.73 5.75 -4.92
CA ASP A 35 7.00 7.16 -4.66
C ASP A 35 7.32 7.88 -5.98
N TYR A 36 6.25 8.13 -6.72
CA TYR A 36 6.25 8.83 -7.97
C TYR A 36 4.91 9.55 -8.16
N LYS A 37 4.97 10.88 -8.29
CA LYS A 37 3.83 11.71 -8.68
C LYS A 37 4.07 12.39 -10.01
N SER A 38 3.04 12.43 -10.85
CA SER A 38 3.07 13.13 -12.14
C SER A 38 1.88 14.07 -12.26
N LYS A 39 2.07 15.24 -12.88
CA LYS A 39 0.96 16.16 -13.20
C LYS A 39 0.11 15.65 -14.35
N GLU A 40 0.67 14.77 -15.17
CA GLU A 40 0.04 14.22 -16.37
C GLU A 40 0.02 12.69 -16.28
N GLN A 41 -0.94 12.07 -16.97
CA GLN A 41 -0.99 10.61 -17.09
C GLN A 41 0.24 10.12 -17.86
N ILE A 42 0.93 9.12 -17.34
CA ILE A 42 2.06 8.50 -18.03
C ILE A 42 1.61 7.31 -18.88
N THR A 43 2.32 7.05 -19.97
CA THR A 43 2.13 5.87 -20.82
C THR A 43 3.32 4.91 -20.78
N ASP A 44 4.51 5.41 -20.41
CA ASP A 44 5.71 4.60 -20.20
C ASP A 44 5.82 4.26 -18.70
N PHE A 45 5.55 3.00 -18.36
CA PHE A 45 5.56 2.51 -16.98
C PHE A 45 6.93 2.01 -16.54
N GLU A 46 7.91 1.87 -17.45
CA GLU A 46 9.26 1.43 -17.10
C GLU A 46 9.95 2.43 -16.15
N ILE A 47 9.54 3.70 -16.20
CA ILE A 47 9.98 4.73 -15.25
C ILE A 47 9.72 4.34 -13.78
N LEU A 48 8.73 3.47 -13.53
CA LEU A 48 8.39 3.01 -12.19
C LEU A 48 9.37 1.97 -11.65
N ASN A 49 10.20 1.31 -12.48
CA ASN A 49 11.15 0.29 -12.03
C ASN A 49 12.17 0.82 -11.03
N ASP A 50 12.64 2.05 -11.25
CA ASP A 50 13.69 2.67 -10.41
C ASP A 50 13.13 3.50 -9.25
N LYS A 51 11.81 3.53 -9.06
CA LYS A 51 11.19 4.35 -8.01
C LYS A 51 11.20 3.65 -6.67
N THR A 52 11.44 4.42 -5.62
CA THR A 52 11.31 3.94 -4.25
C THR A 52 9.88 3.49 -3.99
N ILE A 53 9.72 2.49 -3.12
CA ILE A 53 8.42 2.01 -2.68
C ILE A 53 7.90 2.96 -1.60
N LEU A 54 6.69 3.48 -1.79
CA LEU A 54 6.02 4.30 -0.79
C LEU A 54 5.45 3.43 0.34
N PHE A 55 4.72 2.38 -0.01
CA PHE A 55 4.26 1.32 0.90
C PHE A 55 3.67 0.13 0.13
N ILE A 56 3.48 -0.99 0.83
CA ILE A 56 2.85 -2.22 0.31
C ILE A 56 1.69 -2.63 1.21
N ILE A 57 0.46 -2.51 0.71
CA ILE A 57 -0.75 -2.74 1.50
C ILE A 57 -1.76 -3.65 0.77
N ALA A 58 -2.75 -4.15 1.51
CA ALA A 58 -3.94 -4.74 0.91
C ALA A 58 -5.03 -3.67 0.84
N ILE A 59 -5.85 -3.72 -0.22
CA ILE A 59 -6.99 -2.81 -0.41
C ILE A 59 -8.25 -3.63 -0.74
N TYR A 60 -9.43 -3.06 -0.56
CA TYR A 60 -10.65 -3.74 -0.98
C TYR A 60 -10.71 -3.94 -2.49
N ASP A 61 -10.99 -5.17 -2.93
CA ASP A 61 -11.14 -5.54 -4.34
C ASP A 61 -12.15 -4.68 -5.10
N GLN A 62 -13.15 -4.12 -4.41
CA GLN A 62 -14.16 -3.26 -5.03
C GLN A 62 -13.57 -1.99 -5.65
N ILE A 63 -12.49 -1.46 -5.09
CA ILE A 63 -11.79 -0.27 -5.61
C ILE A 63 -11.34 -0.55 -7.04
N ILE A 64 -10.80 -1.75 -7.26
CA ILE A 64 -10.35 -2.20 -8.58
C ILE A 64 -11.55 -2.64 -9.41
N THR A 65 -12.35 -3.58 -8.93
CA THR A 65 -13.39 -4.23 -9.75
C THR A 65 -14.51 -3.30 -10.20
N LYS A 66 -14.79 -2.23 -9.43
CA LYS A 66 -15.71 -1.16 -9.82
C LYS A 66 -15.03 -0.10 -10.70
N GLY A 67 -13.70 -0.07 -10.80
CA GLY A 67 -12.96 0.87 -11.63
C GLY A 67 -12.88 2.26 -11.00
N GLU A 68 -12.71 2.32 -9.68
CA GLU A 68 -12.40 3.56 -8.96
C GLU A 68 -10.96 4.00 -9.23
N TRP A 69 -10.04 3.04 -9.28
CA TRP A 69 -8.70 3.20 -9.85
C TRP A 69 -8.60 2.40 -11.15
N LEU A 70 -8.17 3.04 -12.23
CA LEU A 70 -8.15 2.40 -13.54
C LEU A 70 -6.86 1.61 -13.74
N LYS A 71 -6.99 0.40 -14.31
CA LYS A 71 -5.82 -0.28 -14.88
C LYS A 71 -5.42 0.42 -16.18
N VAL A 72 -4.23 0.98 -16.21
CA VAL A 72 -3.71 1.80 -17.33
C VAL A 72 -2.55 1.15 -18.07
N GLY A 73 -1.99 0.07 -17.53
CA GLY A 73 -0.91 -0.66 -18.16
C GLY A 73 -0.56 -1.94 -17.43
N LYS A 74 0.58 -2.50 -17.80
CA LYS A 74 1.19 -3.68 -17.16
C LYS A 74 2.70 -3.57 -17.32
N MET A 75 3.42 -3.97 -16.29
CA MET A 75 4.87 -4.16 -16.32
C MET A 75 5.21 -5.43 -15.53
N ASP A 76 6.42 -5.94 -15.69
CA ASP A 76 6.91 -7.05 -14.89
C ASP A 76 7.04 -6.64 -13.42
N ILE A 77 6.83 -7.59 -12.52
CA ILE A 77 6.99 -7.36 -11.08
C ILE A 77 8.48 -7.42 -10.78
N ARG A 78 8.99 -6.41 -10.08
CA ARG A 78 10.39 -6.38 -9.68
C ARG A 78 10.70 -7.58 -8.77
N LYS A 79 11.90 -8.13 -8.88
CA LYS A 79 12.29 -9.36 -8.16
C LYS A 79 12.14 -9.22 -6.65
N GLU A 80 12.43 -8.06 -6.09
CA GLU A 80 12.27 -7.76 -4.66
C GLU A 80 10.80 -7.68 -4.19
N LEU A 81 9.85 -7.61 -5.12
CA LEU A 81 8.40 -7.56 -4.86
C LEU A 81 7.71 -8.90 -5.11
N GLU A 82 8.44 -9.93 -5.56
CA GLU A 82 7.92 -11.30 -5.68
C GLU A 82 7.70 -11.93 -4.29
N ILE A 83 8.49 -11.53 -3.30
CA ILE A 83 8.38 -11.94 -1.90
C ILE A 83 8.11 -10.69 -1.06
N LEU A 84 6.91 -10.58 -0.51
CA LEU A 84 6.50 -9.42 0.26
C LEU A 84 7.10 -9.44 1.67
N PRO A 85 7.39 -8.27 2.26
CA PRO A 85 7.85 -8.19 3.65
C PRO A 85 6.78 -8.72 4.62
N MET A 86 7.23 -9.19 5.78
CA MET A 86 6.34 -9.54 6.89
C MET A 86 5.51 -8.33 7.29
N LYS A 87 4.31 -8.62 7.81
CA LYS A 87 3.42 -7.64 8.43
C LYS A 87 3.23 -7.96 9.90
N PHE A 88 2.57 -7.08 10.63
CA PHE A 88 2.17 -7.36 12.00
C PHE A 88 0.66 -7.29 12.20
N ILE A 89 0.15 -8.10 13.12
CA ILE A 89 -1.20 -8.02 13.67
C ILE A 89 -1.06 -7.54 15.11
N GLN A 90 -2.02 -6.73 15.57
CA GLN A 90 -2.17 -6.36 16.98
C GLN A 90 -3.57 -6.78 17.41
N ASP A 91 -3.66 -7.47 18.54
CA ASP A 91 -4.95 -7.85 19.10
C ASP A 91 -5.70 -6.61 19.60
N ALA A 92 -6.94 -6.43 19.13
CA ALA A 92 -7.77 -5.28 19.48
C ALA A 92 -8.28 -5.32 20.93
N LEU A 93 -8.40 -6.53 21.51
CA LEU A 93 -8.80 -6.75 22.90
C LEU A 93 -7.59 -6.78 23.84
N GLN A 94 -6.42 -7.13 23.32
CA GLN A 94 -5.16 -7.15 24.06
C GLN A 94 -4.08 -6.35 23.31
N PRO A 95 -4.06 -5.01 23.42
CA PRO A 95 -3.18 -4.14 22.62
C PRO A 95 -1.67 -4.40 22.77
N ASP A 96 -1.24 -5.12 23.80
CA ASP A 96 0.15 -5.51 24.02
C ASP A 96 0.52 -6.85 23.37
N HIS A 97 -0.44 -7.55 22.74
CA HIS A 97 -0.22 -8.79 22.01
C HIS A 97 -0.06 -8.51 20.52
N PHE A 98 1.09 -8.92 19.99
CA PHE A 98 1.45 -8.76 18.59
C PHE A 98 1.76 -10.12 17.96
N GLU A 99 1.50 -10.22 16.67
CA GLU A 99 1.84 -11.37 15.87
C GLU A 99 2.49 -10.92 14.56
N PHE A 100 3.46 -11.69 14.08
CA PHE A 100 3.89 -11.63 12.70
C PHE A 100 2.83 -12.24 11.79
N TYR A 101 2.64 -11.63 10.62
CA TYR A 101 1.85 -12.19 9.53
C TYR A 101 2.72 -12.30 8.28
N ASN A 102 2.81 -13.50 7.71
CA ASN A 102 3.47 -13.75 6.44
C ASN A 102 2.47 -13.61 5.29
N PRO A 103 2.47 -12.50 4.52
CA PRO A 103 1.53 -12.33 3.41
C PRO A 103 1.78 -13.29 2.25
N ASN A 104 2.92 -13.98 2.18
CA ASN A 104 3.24 -14.91 1.10
C ASN A 104 2.69 -16.32 1.35
N MET A 105 2.67 -16.76 2.61
CA MET A 105 2.27 -18.13 3.00
C MET A 105 1.01 -18.16 3.90
N GLY A 106 0.58 -17.03 4.45
CA GLY A 106 -0.57 -16.93 5.35
C GLY A 106 -0.28 -17.35 6.80
N GLU A 107 0.97 -17.62 7.13
CA GLU A 107 1.40 -18.03 8.47
C GLU A 107 1.35 -16.87 9.47
N ILE A 108 1.01 -17.18 10.72
CA ILE A 108 0.99 -16.26 11.84
C ILE A 108 1.85 -16.83 12.96
N ALA A 109 2.63 -15.98 13.63
CA ALA A 109 3.46 -16.37 14.76
C ALA A 109 3.51 -15.24 15.81
N PRO A 110 3.63 -15.54 17.11
CA PRO A 110 3.78 -14.51 18.14
C PRO A 110 4.97 -13.59 17.87
N ALA A 111 4.82 -12.30 18.19
CA ALA A 111 5.86 -11.29 18.05
C ALA A 111 5.88 -10.34 19.24
N THR A 112 7.02 -9.69 19.45
CA THR A 112 7.14 -8.59 20.41
C THR A 112 7.01 -7.23 19.71
N LYS A 113 6.61 -6.21 20.48
CA LYS A 113 6.55 -4.82 19.99
C LYS A 113 7.85 -4.35 19.32
N LYS A 114 9.01 -4.78 19.81
CA LYS A 114 10.32 -4.40 19.27
C LYS A 114 10.59 -5.03 17.90
N GLU A 115 10.10 -6.25 17.68
CA GLU A 115 10.34 -7.01 16.46
C GLU A 115 9.47 -6.54 15.29
N ILE A 116 8.32 -5.94 15.58
CA ILE A 116 7.39 -5.44 14.56
C ILE A 116 7.67 -4.00 14.11
N ILE A 117 8.67 -3.33 14.69
CA ILE A 117 9.02 -1.95 14.31
C ILE A 117 9.40 -1.91 12.83
N GLY A 118 8.74 -1.03 12.08
CA GLY A 118 8.98 -0.83 10.65
C GLY A 118 8.21 -1.79 9.74
N LEU A 119 7.42 -2.71 10.30
CA LEU A 119 6.49 -3.53 9.51
C LEU A 119 5.18 -2.79 9.29
N GLU A 120 4.54 -3.03 8.13
CA GLU A 120 3.17 -2.58 7.89
C GLU A 120 2.19 -3.42 8.70
N ARG A 121 1.14 -2.77 9.22
CA ARG A 121 0.02 -3.48 9.84
C ARG A 121 -0.73 -4.31 8.80
N ALA A 122 -1.09 -5.54 9.17
CA ALA A 122 -1.95 -6.40 8.38
C ALA A 122 -3.40 -5.86 8.42
N ALA A 123 -3.72 -4.97 7.49
CA ALA A 123 -5.05 -4.38 7.34
C ALA A 123 -5.46 -4.29 5.86
N VAL A 124 -6.77 -4.26 5.62
CA VAL A 124 -7.37 -3.97 4.32
C VAL A 124 -7.81 -2.51 4.30
N TRP A 125 -7.29 -1.75 3.35
CA TRP A 125 -7.51 -0.32 3.25
C TRP A 125 -8.64 0.04 2.28
N ASP A 126 -9.42 1.06 2.65
CA ASP A 126 -10.39 1.71 1.75
C ASP A 126 -9.70 2.78 0.90
N LYS A 127 -10.30 3.12 -0.24
CA LYS A 127 -9.77 4.06 -1.22
C LYS A 127 -9.39 5.40 -0.59
N ASN A 128 -10.32 6.02 0.12
CA ASN A 128 -10.10 7.35 0.69
C ASN A 128 -8.93 7.32 1.69
N HIS A 129 -8.76 6.22 2.44
CA HIS A 129 -7.66 6.10 3.41
C HIS A 129 -6.31 6.07 2.70
N VAL A 130 -6.22 5.38 1.56
CA VAL A 130 -5.00 5.33 0.75
C VAL A 130 -4.72 6.66 0.07
N GLU A 131 -5.74 7.29 -0.53
CA GLU A 131 -5.59 8.59 -1.19
C GLU A 131 -5.16 9.68 -0.19
N ASP A 132 -5.73 9.69 1.01
CA ASP A 132 -5.30 10.56 2.10
C ASP A 132 -3.85 10.27 2.51
N ARG A 133 -3.46 9.00 2.71
CA ARG A 133 -2.08 8.62 3.04
C ARG A 133 -1.08 9.11 2.00
N ILE A 134 -1.40 8.99 0.71
CA ILE A 134 -0.57 9.48 -0.40
C ILE A 134 -0.52 11.02 -0.39
N ARG A 135 -1.67 11.68 -0.23
CA ARG A 135 -1.76 13.15 -0.19
C ARG A 135 -0.91 13.71 0.94
N ASP A 136 -1.06 13.16 2.13
CA ASP A 136 -0.44 13.63 3.36
C ASP A 136 1.08 13.42 3.33
N TYR A 137 1.54 12.28 2.79
CA TYR A 137 2.96 12.04 2.50
C TYR A 137 3.57 13.15 1.64
N TYR A 138 2.93 13.48 0.50
CA TYR A 138 3.46 14.51 -0.41
C TYR A 138 3.32 15.94 0.11
N ASN A 139 2.43 16.17 1.07
CA ASN A 139 2.29 17.44 1.78
C ASN A 139 3.21 17.54 3.01
N GLY A 140 3.88 16.45 3.40
CA GLY A 140 4.73 16.40 4.58
C GLY A 140 3.96 16.54 5.89
N VAL A 141 2.70 16.08 5.92
CA VAL A 141 1.83 16.10 7.12
C VAL A 141 1.50 14.67 7.55
N PRO A 142 1.23 14.41 8.84
CA PRO A 142 0.88 13.08 9.31
C PRO A 142 -0.48 12.60 8.79
N CYS A 143 -0.53 11.40 8.22
CA CYS A 143 -1.77 10.76 7.77
C CYS A 143 -2.66 10.36 8.95
N ALA A 144 -3.92 10.81 9.00
CA ALA A 144 -4.83 10.48 10.11
C ALA A 144 -5.01 8.97 10.33
N TRP A 145 -4.97 8.18 9.25
CA TRP A 145 -5.17 6.73 9.26
C TRP A 145 -4.00 5.93 9.85
N LEU A 146 -2.84 6.56 10.04
CA LEU A 146 -1.67 5.97 10.68
C LEU A 146 -1.46 6.45 12.12
N LYS A 147 -2.45 7.13 12.71
CA LYS A 147 -2.33 7.70 14.06
C LYS A 147 -1.99 6.64 15.10
N ASP A 148 -2.71 5.53 15.10
CA ASP A 148 -2.50 4.46 16.08
C ASP A 148 -1.12 3.81 15.94
N ASP A 149 -0.61 3.65 14.71
CA ASP A 149 0.74 3.13 14.47
C ASP A 149 1.83 4.11 14.93
N ARG A 150 1.63 5.41 14.69
CA ARG A 150 2.56 6.44 15.20
C ARG A 150 2.61 6.48 16.72
N GLU A 151 1.44 6.43 17.37
CA GLU A 151 1.34 6.37 18.83
C GLU A 151 1.94 5.06 19.37
N LEU A 152 1.72 3.94 18.69
CA LEU A 152 2.29 2.66 19.06
C LEU A 152 3.82 2.71 19.05
N PHE A 153 4.43 3.28 18.01
CA PHE A 153 5.89 3.25 17.82
C PHE A 153 6.61 4.53 18.27
N ASN A 154 5.90 5.53 18.80
CA ASN A 154 6.43 6.86 19.11
C ASN A 154 7.17 7.49 17.92
N THR A 155 6.60 7.39 16.71
CA THR A 155 7.22 7.91 15.48
C THR A 155 6.55 9.17 14.99
N THR A 156 7.34 10.04 14.37
CA THR A 156 6.87 11.26 13.70
C THR A 156 6.79 11.10 12.18
N PHE A 157 6.83 9.87 11.66
CA PHE A 157 6.73 9.64 10.22
C PHE A 157 5.39 10.13 9.68
N PRO A 158 5.33 10.77 8.50
CA PRO A 158 4.08 11.17 7.87
C PRO A 158 3.17 9.96 7.59
#